data_AF-A0A4E0RGF7-F1
#
_entry.id   AF-A0A4E0RGF7-F1
#
_cell.length_a   1.000
_cell.length_b   1.000
_cell.length_c   1.000
_cell.angle_alpha   90.00
_cell.angle_beta   90.00
_cell.angle_gamma   90.00
#
_symmetry.space_group_name_H-M   'P 1'
#
loop_
_entity.id
_entity.type
_entity.pdbx_description
1 polymer ?
#
loop_
_entity_poly.entity_id
_entity_poly.type
_entity_poly.pdbx_seq_one_letter_code
_entity_poly.pdbx_strand_id
1 'polypeptide(L)'
;MKIATEFIVLHDDGPMPKEDKFCPSFWQSKHFDSDGDYYYENIDGRWTNLEITKLESNDKNSMLVVNTYREKDRNYEPATHEIADLKRYVDYKLEKRYLSDAVINGIRNLSVTSLCFETYNLDDYQDFLKTVHFFLEYSKGVLVNFNHLDASSFYTEFLGIV
;
A
#
# COMPACT_ATOMS: atom_id res chain seq x y z
N MET A 1 -12.27 18.51 8.32
CA MET A 1 -12.87 17.34 7.64
C MET A 1 -11.84 16.23 7.69
N LYS A 2 -12.23 14.99 7.99
CA LYS A 2 -11.32 13.84 7.90
C LYS A 2 -11.18 13.43 6.43
N ILE A 3 -9.96 13.20 5.97
CA ILE A 3 -9.64 12.65 4.66
C ILE A 3 -9.34 11.18 4.89
N ALA A 4 -9.99 10.30 4.12
CA ALA A 4 -9.72 8.87 4.10
C ALA A 4 -9.54 8.44 2.65
N THR A 5 -8.49 7.68 2.36
CA THR A 5 -8.19 7.20 0.99
C THR A 5 -7.52 5.84 1.07
N GLU A 6 -7.90 4.95 0.16
CA GLU A 6 -7.27 3.64 0.00
C GLU A 6 -6.81 3.48 -1.44
N PHE A 7 -5.56 3.04 -1.65
CA PHE A 7 -5.01 2.69 -2.95
C PHE A 7 -4.65 1.21 -2.99
N ILE A 8 -5.13 0.47 -4.00
CA ILE A 8 -4.84 -0.96 -4.18
C ILE A 8 -3.87 -1.16 -5.33
N VAL A 9 -2.71 -1.74 -5.04
CA VAL A 9 -1.62 -1.97 -6.00
C VAL A 9 -1.43 -3.47 -6.24
N LEU A 10 -1.44 -3.89 -7.51
CA LEU A 10 -1.00 -5.21 -7.94
C LEU A 10 0.46 -5.14 -8.38
N HIS A 11 1.30 -6.01 -7.84
CA HIS A 11 2.73 -6.05 -8.15
C HIS A 11 3.30 -7.47 -8.03
N ASP A 12 4.53 -7.66 -8.50
CA ASP A 12 5.29 -8.88 -8.20
C ASP A 12 5.68 -8.94 -6.72
N ASP A 13 5.68 -10.15 -6.15
CA ASP A 13 6.23 -10.42 -4.82
C ASP A 13 7.72 -10.05 -4.79
N GLY A 14 8.11 -9.30 -3.77
CA GLY A 14 9.43 -8.71 -3.64
C GLY A 14 9.66 -8.14 -2.24
N PRO A 15 10.90 -7.68 -1.97
CA PRO A 15 11.23 -7.06 -0.68
C PRO A 15 10.44 -5.77 -0.50
N MET A 16 9.95 -5.52 0.71
CA MET A 16 9.24 -4.28 1.03
C MET A 16 10.19 -3.07 1.08
N PRO A 17 9.70 -1.85 0.75
CA PRO A 17 10.53 -0.65 0.84
C PRO A 17 10.96 -0.41 2.28
N LYS A 18 12.12 0.22 2.49
CA LYS A 18 12.62 0.51 3.84
C LYS A 18 11.90 1.70 4.48
N GLU A 19 11.83 1.70 5.81
CA GLU A 19 11.21 2.75 6.64
C GLU A 19 11.69 4.16 6.27
N ASP A 20 13.00 4.33 6.01
CA ASP A 20 13.61 5.62 5.68
C ASP A 20 13.14 6.23 4.35
N LYS A 21 12.48 5.42 3.50
CA LYS A 21 11.98 5.83 2.19
C LYS A 21 10.47 5.75 2.05
N PHE A 22 9.79 5.10 2.99
CA PHE A 22 8.36 4.79 2.89
C PHE A 22 7.58 5.50 4.00
N CYS A 23 6.92 6.60 3.64
CA CYS A 23 6.29 7.56 4.56
C CYS A 23 7.26 8.16 5.60
N PRO A 24 8.42 8.72 5.19
CA PRO A 24 9.49 9.12 6.11
C PRO A 24 9.05 10.15 7.15
N SER A 25 8.08 11.03 6.84
CA SER A 25 7.65 12.07 7.78
C SER A 25 6.97 11.51 9.04
N PHE A 26 6.37 10.31 8.95
CA PHE A 26 5.73 9.64 10.08
C PHE A 26 6.79 9.06 11.02
N TRP A 27 7.74 8.30 10.47
CA TRP A 27 8.87 7.72 11.22
C TRP A 27 9.73 8.77 11.91
N GLN A 28 9.83 9.96 11.33
CA GLN A 28 10.63 11.07 11.86
C GLN A 28 9.86 11.97 12.82
N SER A 29 8.55 11.75 13.01
CA SER A 29 7.75 12.51 13.96
C SER A 29 8.23 12.25 15.39
N LYS A 30 8.19 13.28 16.23
CA LYS A 30 8.49 13.13 17.68
C LYS A 30 7.46 12.27 18.41
N HIS A 31 6.24 12.22 17.87
CA HIS A 31 5.12 11.49 18.43
C HIS A 31 4.56 10.60 17.34
N PHE A 32 5.10 9.39 17.24
CA PHE A 32 4.57 8.34 16.37
C PHE A 32 4.45 7.03 17.15
N ASP A 33 3.59 6.16 16.64
CA ASP A 33 3.44 4.78 17.05
C ASP A 33 3.41 3.89 15.80
N SER A 34 3.86 2.65 15.91
CA SER A 34 3.84 1.70 14.80
C SER A 34 3.58 0.28 15.27
N ASP A 35 2.76 -0.46 14.54
CA ASP A 35 2.46 -1.87 14.78
C ASP A 35 2.48 -2.68 13.47
N GLY A 36 2.47 -4.00 13.60
CA GLY A 36 2.43 -4.93 12.48
C GLY A 36 3.76 -5.65 12.23
N ASP A 37 3.74 -6.51 11.22
CA ASP A 37 4.78 -7.49 10.93
C ASP A 37 5.56 -7.21 9.62
N TYR A 38 5.26 -6.09 8.96
CA TYR A 38 5.78 -5.68 7.64
C TYR A 38 7.30 -5.67 7.51
N TYR A 39 8.02 -5.33 8.59
CA TYR A 39 9.47 -5.25 8.64
C TYR A 39 10.14 -6.40 9.38
N TYR A 40 9.37 -7.37 9.88
CA TYR A 40 9.96 -8.50 10.58
C TYR A 40 10.61 -9.47 9.59
N GLU A 41 11.88 -9.80 9.85
CA GLU A 41 12.61 -10.78 9.08
C GLU A 41 12.06 -12.19 9.31
N ASN A 42 12.13 -13.05 8.29
CA ASN A 42 11.75 -14.47 8.34
C ASN A 42 10.26 -14.78 8.56
N ILE A 43 9.37 -13.80 8.31
CA ILE A 43 7.93 -14.07 8.25
C ILE A 43 7.59 -14.68 6.88
N ASP A 44 7.43 -16.00 6.88
CA ASP A 44 6.89 -16.79 5.77
C ASP A 44 5.35 -16.79 5.78
N GLY A 45 4.77 -15.59 5.92
CA GLY A 45 3.32 -15.35 5.96
C GLY A 45 2.79 -14.85 4.62
N ARG A 46 1.59 -15.33 4.25
CA ARG A 46 0.86 -14.83 3.06
C ARG A 46 0.44 -13.37 3.18
N TRP A 47 0.55 -12.82 4.38
CA TRP A 47 0.08 -11.51 4.74
C TRP A 47 1.14 -10.78 5.53
N THR A 48 1.26 -9.49 5.28
CA THR A 48 1.98 -8.57 6.18
C THR A 48 1.18 -7.30 6.37
N ASN A 49 1.18 -6.77 7.59
CA ASN A 49 0.54 -5.52 7.96
C ASN A 49 1.57 -4.53 8.51
N LEU A 50 1.36 -3.26 8.21
CA LEU A 50 2.01 -2.13 8.85
C LEU A 50 0.94 -1.12 9.24
N GLU A 51 0.93 -0.68 10.48
CA GLU A 51 0.23 0.52 10.91
C GLU A 51 1.25 1.53 11.41
N ILE A 52 1.20 2.77 10.91
CA ILE A 52 1.99 3.88 11.45
C ILE A 52 1.06 5.02 11.75
N THR A 53 1.06 5.46 13.00
CA THR A 53 0.24 6.56 13.48
C THR A 53 1.13 7.73 13.87
N LYS A 54 0.93 8.88 13.23
CA LYS A 54 1.50 10.16 13.64
C LYS A 54 0.49 10.88 14.52
N LEU A 55 0.85 11.10 15.79
CA LEU A 55 0.00 11.74 16.77
C LEU A 55 0.08 13.26 16.62
N GLU A 56 -1.08 13.89 16.41
CA GLU A 56 -1.23 15.33 16.29
C GLU A 56 -1.82 15.92 17.58
N SER A 57 -1.81 17.24 17.69
CA SER A 57 -2.46 17.93 18.81
C SER A 57 -3.99 17.71 18.82
N ASN A 58 -4.59 17.71 20.03
CA ASN A 58 -6.04 17.61 20.25
C ASN A 58 -6.67 16.26 19.84
N ASP A 59 -6.03 15.14 20.18
CA ASP A 59 -6.53 13.77 19.92
C ASP A 59 -6.80 13.45 18.44
N LYS A 60 -6.20 14.21 17.53
CA LYS A 60 -6.20 13.90 16.11
C LYS A 60 -4.95 13.10 15.78
N ASN A 61 -5.05 12.25 14.77
CA ASN A 61 -3.93 11.52 14.24
C ASN A 61 -4.00 11.49 12.71
N SER A 62 -2.83 11.27 12.12
CA SER A 62 -2.70 10.79 10.76
C SER A 62 -2.23 9.35 10.83
N MET A 63 -2.80 8.45 10.03
CA MET A 63 -2.57 7.02 10.13
C MET A 63 -2.39 6.43 8.72
N LEU A 64 -1.29 5.70 8.53
CA LEU A 64 -1.03 4.87 7.35
C LEU A 64 -1.19 3.42 7.76
N VAL A 65 -2.10 2.70 7.10
CA VAL A 65 -2.25 1.25 7.23
C VAL A 65 -1.91 0.61 5.90
N VAL A 66 -0.97 -0.34 5.91
CA VAL A 66 -0.54 -1.08 4.73
C VAL A 66 -0.78 -2.56 4.97
N ASN A 67 -1.56 -3.17 4.08
CA ASN A 67 -1.83 -4.60 4.10
C ASN A 67 -1.37 -5.20 2.78
N THR A 68 -0.47 -6.17 2.80
CA THR A 68 -0.05 -6.91 1.61
C THR A 68 -0.50 -8.36 1.70
N TYR A 69 -1.22 -8.82 0.68
CA TYR A 69 -1.42 -10.22 0.37
C TYR A 69 -0.37 -10.71 -0.64
N ARG A 70 0.21 -11.89 -0.43
CA ARG A 70 1.20 -12.53 -1.31
C ARG A 70 0.72 -13.94 -1.67
N GLU A 71 0.58 -14.23 -2.96
CA GLU A 71 0.04 -15.50 -3.48
C GLU A 71 0.98 -16.70 -3.25
N LYS A 72 2.30 -16.46 -3.21
CA LYS A 72 3.31 -17.52 -3.11
C LYS A 72 3.09 -18.42 -1.88
N ASP A 73 3.40 -19.72 -2.01
CA ASP A 73 3.29 -20.74 -0.96
C ASP A 73 4.02 -20.33 0.33
N ARG A 74 3.25 -19.72 1.23
CA ARG A 74 3.67 -19.27 2.55
C ARG A 74 2.79 -19.93 3.59
N ASN A 75 3.41 -20.51 4.62
CA ASN A 75 2.79 -21.50 5.52
C ASN A 75 1.85 -20.90 6.57
N TYR A 76 1.72 -19.57 6.63
CA TYR A 76 0.96 -18.88 7.67
C TYR A 76 -0.16 -18.01 7.07
N GLU A 77 -1.39 -18.27 7.54
CA GLU A 77 -2.58 -17.43 7.33
C GLU A 77 -2.93 -16.75 8.66
N PRO A 78 -2.88 -15.41 8.77
CA PRO A 78 -3.42 -14.71 9.93
C PRO A 78 -4.95 -14.87 9.98
N ALA A 79 -5.54 -14.70 11.15
CA ALA A 79 -6.95 -14.94 11.41
C ALA A 79 -7.88 -13.72 11.18
N THR A 80 -7.37 -12.61 10.63
CA THR A 80 -8.08 -11.32 10.62
C THR A 80 -9.00 -11.13 9.41
N HIS A 81 -10.24 -10.71 9.66
CA HIS A 81 -11.34 -10.60 8.68
C HIS A 81 -11.10 -9.66 7.47
N GLU A 82 -9.99 -8.92 7.40
CA GLU A 82 -9.59 -8.10 6.22
C GLU A 82 -9.11 -8.97 5.02
N ILE A 83 -8.92 -10.27 5.25
CA ILE A 83 -8.49 -11.29 4.26
C ILE A 83 -9.38 -11.35 3.01
N ALA A 84 -10.67 -11.01 3.13
CA ALA A 84 -11.61 -11.14 2.02
C ALA A 84 -11.42 -10.06 0.93
N ASP A 85 -10.95 -8.86 1.30
CA ASP A 85 -10.98 -7.72 0.38
C ASP A 85 -9.79 -7.64 -0.56
N LEU A 86 -8.59 -8.04 -0.15
CA LEU A 86 -7.46 -8.07 -1.08
C LEU A 86 -7.47 -9.31 -1.99
N LYS A 87 -7.97 -10.44 -1.49
CA LYS A 87 -8.08 -11.68 -2.26
C LYS A 87 -8.93 -11.51 -3.51
N ARG A 88 -9.98 -10.68 -3.49
CA ARG A 88 -10.83 -10.42 -4.67
C ARG A 88 -10.03 -9.93 -5.89
N TYR A 89 -8.93 -9.22 -5.68
CA TYR A 89 -8.08 -8.73 -6.78
C TYR A 89 -7.25 -9.84 -7.42
N VAL A 90 -6.96 -10.90 -6.67
CA VAL A 90 -6.39 -12.15 -7.21
C VAL A 90 -7.42 -12.83 -8.10
N ASP A 91 -8.66 -12.96 -7.60
CA ASP A 91 -9.76 -13.54 -8.37
C ASP A 91 -10.00 -12.73 -9.65
N TYR A 92 -9.93 -11.40 -9.61
CA TYR A 92 -10.06 -10.55 -10.80
C TYR A 92 -8.96 -10.80 -11.85
N LYS A 93 -7.72 -11.08 -11.41
CA LYS A 93 -6.65 -11.49 -12.33
C LYS A 93 -6.94 -12.86 -12.94
N LEU A 94 -7.36 -13.84 -12.13
CA LEU A 94 -7.71 -15.19 -12.61
C LEU A 94 -8.91 -15.18 -13.57
N GLU A 95 -9.88 -14.32 -13.32
CA GLU A 95 -11.05 -14.05 -14.18
C GLU A 95 -10.70 -13.20 -15.41
N LYS A 96 -9.43 -12.88 -15.64
CA LYS A 96 -8.96 -12.16 -16.82
C LYS A 96 -9.53 -10.73 -16.95
N ARG A 97 -9.90 -10.09 -15.85
CA ARG A 97 -10.41 -8.70 -15.85
C ARG A 97 -9.34 -7.67 -16.22
N TYR A 98 -8.06 -8.05 -16.15
CA TYR A 98 -6.91 -7.21 -16.47
C TYR A 98 -6.22 -7.59 -17.80
N LEU A 99 -6.91 -8.27 -18.73
CA LEU A 99 -6.31 -8.75 -19.98
C LEU A 99 -5.64 -7.67 -20.84
N SER A 100 -6.12 -6.44 -20.78
CA SER A 100 -5.54 -5.32 -21.54
C SER A 100 -4.31 -4.70 -20.86
N ASP A 101 -4.01 -5.06 -19.61
CA ASP A 101 -2.90 -4.50 -18.85
C ASP A 101 -1.67 -5.43 -18.94
N ALA A 102 -0.71 -5.05 -19.77
CA ALA A 102 0.49 -5.87 -20.01
C ALA A 102 1.35 -6.04 -18.74
N VAL A 103 1.34 -5.06 -17.83
CA VAL A 103 2.12 -5.12 -16.59
C VAL A 103 1.49 -6.13 -15.64
N ILE A 104 0.18 -6.04 -15.40
CA ILE A 104 -0.53 -6.99 -14.51
C ILE A 104 -0.43 -8.43 -15.02
N ASN A 105 -0.53 -8.63 -16.34
CA ASN A 105 -0.38 -9.97 -16.94
C ASN A 105 1.06 -10.49 -16.88
N GLY A 106 2.06 -9.62 -16.79
CA GLY A 106 3.47 -9.97 -16.64
C GLY A 106 3.87 -10.43 -15.23
N ILE A 107 3.02 -10.15 -14.22
CA ILE A 107 3.29 -10.50 -12.80
C ILE A 107 3.34 -12.02 -12.65
N ARG A 108 4.48 -12.52 -12.17
CA ARG A 108 4.78 -13.95 -11.99
C ARG A 108 4.32 -14.47 -10.63
N ASN A 109 4.58 -13.71 -9.57
CA ASN A 109 4.15 -14.04 -8.22
C ASN A 109 3.28 -12.91 -7.71
N LEU A 110 1.95 -13.05 -7.77
CA LEU A 110 1.07 -11.93 -7.47
C LEU A 110 1.18 -11.52 -6.00
N SER A 111 1.33 -10.22 -5.78
CA SER A 111 1.07 -9.56 -4.52
C SER A 111 0.07 -8.43 -4.72
N VAL A 112 -0.79 -8.23 -3.74
CA VAL A 112 -1.80 -7.18 -3.69
C VAL A 112 -1.57 -6.38 -2.43
N THR A 113 -1.29 -5.09 -2.56
CA THR A 113 -1.07 -4.20 -1.40
C THR A 113 -2.16 -3.14 -1.34
N SER A 114 -2.84 -3.04 -0.20
CA SER A 114 -3.67 -1.89 0.17
C SER A 114 -2.80 -0.88 0.91
N LEU A 115 -2.89 0.38 0.48
CA LEU A 115 -2.30 1.56 1.12
C LEU A 115 -3.47 2.44 1.58
N CYS A 116 -3.88 2.30 2.83
CA CYS A 116 -4.96 3.06 3.43
C CYS A 116 -4.42 4.22 4.27
N PHE A 117 -5.00 5.39 4.13
CA PHE A 117 -4.56 6.59 4.83
C PHE A 117 -5.73 7.38 5.37
N GLU A 118 -5.59 7.81 6.62
CA GLU A 118 -6.55 8.65 7.30
C GLU A 118 -5.84 9.86 7.89
N THR A 119 -6.35 11.07 7.67
CA THR A 119 -5.74 12.28 8.23
C THR A 119 -6.73 13.43 8.33
N TYR A 120 -6.35 14.44 9.12
CA TYR A 120 -6.97 15.76 9.13
C TYR A 120 -6.06 16.85 8.53
N ASN A 121 -4.83 16.49 8.14
CA ASN A 121 -3.77 17.38 7.71
C ASN A 121 -3.48 17.18 6.21
N LEU A 122 -3.53 18.27 5.44
CA LEU A 122 -3.27 18.24 4.00
C LEU A 122 -1.80 17.97 3.67
N ASP A 123 -0.87 18.39 4.52
CA ASP A 123 0.56 18.15 4.30
C ASP A 123 0.87 16.65 4.46
N ASP A 124 0.26 16.00 5.45
CA ASP A 124 0.37 14.55 5.65
C ASP A 124 -0.29 13.79 4.49
N TYR A 125 -1.42 14.29 3.98
CA TYR A 125 -2.06 13.70 2.79
C TYR A 125 -1.16 13.83 1.55
N GLN A 126 -0.49 14.97 1.37
CA GLN A 126 0.45 15.14 0.26
C GLN A 126 1.65 14.20 0.40
N ASP A 127 2.14 13.97 1.61
CA ASP A 127 3.21 13.00 1.87
C ASP A 127 2.77 11.55 1.61
N PHE A 128 1.51 11.24 1.92
CA PHE A 128 0.90 9.97 1.55
C PHE A 128 0.86 9.76 0.03
N LEU A 129 0.40 10.76 -0.74
CA LEU A 129 0.41 10.65 -2.21
C LEU A 129 1.82 10.43 -2.77
N LYS A 130 2.84 11.10 -2.21
CA LYS A 130 4.25 10.86 -2.55
C LYS A 130 4.70 9.44 -2.19
N THR A 131 4.23 8.92 -1.05
CA THR A 131 4.52 7.55 -0.61
C THR A 131 3.90 6.51 -1.56
N VAL A 132 2.67 6.72 -2.03
CA VAL A 132 2.01 5.86 -3.02
C VAL A 132 2.76 5.87 -4.35
N HIS A 133 3.13 7.06 -4.83
CA HIS A 133 3.95 7.21 -6.03
C HIS A 133 5.28 6.44 -5.92
N PHE A 134 6.00 6.65 -4.82
CA PHE A 134 7.25 5.93 -4.54
C PHE A 134 7.04 4.41 -4.50
N PHE A 135 5.95 3.93 -3.87
CA PHE A 135 5.63 2.51 -3.83
C PHE A 135 5.40 1.92 -5.23
N LEU A 136 4.68 2.64 -6.09
CA LEU A 136 4.47 2.24 -7.49
C LEU A 136 5.80 2.16 -8.26
N GLU A 137 6.69 3.15 -8.11
CA GLU A 137 8.02 3.12 -8.75
C GLU A 137 8.87 1.94 -8.25
N TYR A 138 8.86 1.72 -6.94
CA TYR A 138 9.68 0.71 -6.28
C TYR A 138 9.20 -0.72 -6.62
N SER A 139 7.89 -0.97 -6.53
CA SER A 139 7.28 -2.27 -6.80
C SER A 139 7.08 -2.55 -8.29
N LYS A 140 7.16 -1.51 -9.14
CA LYS A 140 6.73 -1.53 -10.55
C LYS A 140 5.28 -2.02 -10.70
N GLY A 141 4.46 -1.73 -9.69
CA GLY A 141 3.07 -2.15 -9.61
C GLY A 141 2.12 -1.26 -10.40
N VAL A 142 0.85 -1.67 -10.41
CA VAL A 142 -0.26 -0.93 -11.02
C VAL A 142 -1.36 -0.74 -9.99
N LEU A 143 -1.82 0.50 -9.85
CA LEU A 143 -3.00 0.84 -9.06
C LEU A 143 -4.27 0.39 -9.77
N VAL A 144 -5.22 -0.27 -9.11
CA VAL A 144 -6.39 -0.89 -9.79
C VAL A 144 -7.77 -0.45 -9.27
N ASN A 145 -7.86 0.29 -8.16
CA ASN A 145 -9.16 0.64 -7.56
C ASN A 145 -9.70 2.03 -7.95
N PHE A 146 -9.01 2.77 -8.84
CA PHE A 146 -9.48 4.03 -9.41
C PHE A 146 -9.43 3.99 -10.94
N ASN A 147 -8.27 4.29 -11.49
CA ASN A 147 -7.87 4.09 -12.88
C ASN A 147 -6.66 3.15 -12.85
N HIS A 148 -6.45 2.33 -13.87
CA HIS A 148 -5.23 1.53 -13.96
C HIS A 148 -4.04 2.47 -14.15
N LEU A 149 -3.34 2.79 -13.07
CA LEU A 149 -2.27 3.80 -13.06
C LEU A 149 -0.95 3.13 -12.66
N ASP A 150 0.06 3.31 -13.50
CA ASP A 150 1.46 3.11 -13.12
C ASP A 150 1.99 4.36 -12.37
N ALA A 151 3.26 4.32 -11.95
CA ALA A 151 3.89 5.45 -11.26
C ALA A 151 3.81 6.76 -12.06
N SER A 152 4.13 6.74 -13.35
CA SER A 152 4.15 7.95 -14.19
C SER A 152 2.76 8.57 -14.34
N SER A 153 1.75 7.73 -14.53
CA SER A 153 0.35 8.14 -14.69
C SER A 153 -0.20 8.64 -13.36
N PHE A 154 0.14 7.97 -12.25
CA PHE A 154 -0.21 8.43 -10.91
C PHE A 154 0.40 9.80 -10.59
N TYR A 155 1.68 10.00 -10.91
CA TYR A 155 2.33 11.30 -10.75
C TYR A 155 1.57 12.38 -11.48
N THR A 156 1.26 12.16 -12.76
CA THR A 156 0.56 13.16 -13.59
C THR A 156 -0.82 13.51 -13.01
N GLU A 157 -1.58 12.51 -12.56
CA GLU A 157 -2.93 12.68 -12.04
C GLU A 157 -2.97 13.37 -10.66
N PHE A 158 -2.07 13.00 -9.74
CA PHE A 158 -2.18 13.39 -8.33
C PHE A 158 -1.09 14.36 -7.84
N LEU A 159 0.04 14.43 -8.52
CA LEU A 159 1.23 15.20 -8.07
C LEU A 159 1.73 16.21 -9.12
N GLY A 160 1.40 16.03 -10.39
CA GLY A 160 1.96 16.76 -11.54
C GLY A 160 1.29 18.09 -11.86
N ILE A 161 0.25 18.47 -11.12
CA ILE A 161 -0.37 19.79 -11.23
C ILE A 161 0.28 20.70 -10.18
N VAL A 162 1.29 21.47 -10.60
CA VAL A 162 1.80 22.66 -9.91
C VAL A 162 1.70 23.85 -10.86
#